data_AF-K1TD58-F1
#
_entry.id   AF-K1TD58-F1
#
_cell.length_a   1.000
_cell.length_b   1.000
_cell.length_c   1.000
_cell.angle_alpha   90.00
_cell.angle_beta   90.00
_cell.angle_gamma   90.00
#
_symmetry.space_group_name_H-M   'P 1'
#
loop_
_entity.id
_entity.type
_entity.pdbx_description
1 polymer ?
#
loop_
_entity_poly.entity_id
_entity_poly.type
_entity_poly.pdbx_seq_one_letter_code
_entity_poly.pdbx_strand_id
1 'polypeptide(L)' 'MEKQFPTIDKVKTGKQIRHLMDSLGLTVMDVQKYMGLATQQAVYHWLNGRSLPSID' A
#
# COMPACT_ATOMS: atom_id res chain seq x y z
N MET A 1 -19.82 13.30 23.14
CA MET A 1 -18.59 13.34 22.32
C MET A 1 -18.67 12.20 21.33
N GLU A 2 -18.57 12.47 20.02
CA GLU A 2 -18.44 11.41 19.02
C GLU A 2 -17.12 10.65 19.27
N LYS A 3 -17.17 9.31 19.24
CA LYS A 3 -15.97 8.48 19.28
C LYS A 3 -15.23 8.64 17.95
N GLN A 4 -14.11 9.34 17.97
CA GLN A 4 -13.20 9.37 16.82
C GLN A 4 -12.38 8.08 16.83
N PHE A 5 -12.70 7.16 15.93
CA PHE A 5 -11.90 5.96 15.75
C PHE A 5 -10.55 6.32 15.13
N PRO A 6 -9.45 5.67 15.54
CA PRO A 6 -8.15 5.87 14.92
C PRO A 6 -8.29 5.54 13.43
N THR A 7 -8.02 6.54 12.59
CA THR A 7 -8.08 6.40 11.13
C THR A 7 -6.67 6.24 10.59
N ILE A 8 -6.47 5.26 9.71
CA ILE A 8 -5.18 5.08 9.04
C ILE A 8 -4.99 6.22 8.03
N ASP A 9 -3.84 6.90 8.12
CA ASP A 9 -3.41 7.84 7.09
C ASP A 9 -2.91 7.07 5.87
N LYS A 10 -3.75 6.99 4.84
CA LYS A 10 -3.47 6.27 3.59
C LYS A 10 -2.26 6.82 2.85
N VAL A 11 -2.03 8.13 2.90
CA VAL A 11 -0.89 8.76 2.22
C VAL A 11 0.41 8.41 2.95
N LYS A 12 0.41 8.49 4.28
CA LYS A 12 1.57 8.08 5.09
C LYS A 12 1.85 6.58 4.93
N THR A 13 0.82 5.73 4.90
CA THR A 13 0.99 4.30 4.63
C THR A 13 1.58 4.05 3.24
N GLY A 14 1.11 4.73 2.20
CA GLY A 14 1.68 4.60 0.84
C GLY A 14 3.16 4.95 0.77
N LYS A 15 3.58 6.03 1.46
CA LYS A 15 5.00 6.41 1.59
C LYS A 15 5.82 5.35 2.31
N GLN A 16 5.27 4.76 3.37
CA GLN A 16 5.94 3.69 4.11
C GLN A 16 6.13 2.44 3.23
N ILE A 17 5.14 2.07 2.42
CA ILE A 17 5.25 0.96 1.47
C ILE A 17 6.37 1.24 0.45
N ARG A 18 6.42 2.44 -0.14
CA ARG A 18 7.51 2.83 -1.06
C ARG A 18 8.87 2.69 -0.39
N HIS A 19 9.03 3.20 0.82
CA HIS A 19 10.27 3.11 1.57
C HIS A 19 10.72 1.65 1.80
N LEU A 20 9.78 0.77 2.16
CA LEU A 20 10.07 -0.66 2.32
C LEU A 20 10.50 -1.29 0.98
N MET A 21 9.78 -0.98 -0.10
CA MET A 21 10.15 -1.45 -1.44
C MET A 21 11.56 -1.00 -1.84
N ASP A 22 11.90 0.26 -1.63
CA ASP A 22 13.24 0.80 -1.87
C ASP A 22 14.30 0.07 -1.05
N SER A 23 14.05 -0.10 0.26
CA SER A 23 15.01 -0.73 1.18
C SER A 23 15.29 -2.21 0.84
N LEU A 24 14.31 -2.88 0.22
CA LEU A 24 14.38 -4.29 -0.16
C LEU A 24 14.74 -4.50 -1.64
N GLY A 25 14.94 -3.42 -2.41
CA GLY A 25 15.20 -3.51 -3.85
C GLY A 25 14.01 -4.08 -4.65
N LEU A 26 12.78 -3.93 -4.15
CA LEU A 26 11.57 -4.47 -4.77
C LEU A 26 10.96 -3.49 -5.78
N THR A 27 10.56 -4.03 -6.92
CA THR A 27 9.77 -3.31 -7.92
C THR A 27 8.26 -3.47 -7.65
N VAL A 28 7.45 -2.61 -8.27
CA VAL A 28 5.98 -2.76 -8.26
C VAL A 28 5.54 -4.12 -8.80
N MET A 29 6.26 -4.65 -9.79
CA MET A 29 5.98 -5.96 -10.36
C MET A 29 6.24 -7.09 -9.35
N ASP A 30 7.31 -7.00 -8.56
CA ASP A 30 7.63 -8.00 -7.55
C ASP A 30 6.54 -8.06 -6.49
N VAL A 31 6.10 -6.89 -5.98
CA VAL A 31 5.02 -6.80 -5.01
C VAL A 31 3.70 -7.33 -5.60
N GLN A 32 3.37 -6.95 -6.84
CA GLN A 32 2.15 -7.43 -7.52
C GLN A 32 2.14 -8.96 -7.64
N LYS A 33 3.25 -9.55 -8.09
CA LYS A 33 3.40 -11.00 -8.27
C LYS A 33 3.35 -11.73 -6.94
N TYR A 34 4.09 -11.25 -5.95
CA TYR A 34 4.14 -11.86 -4.62
C TYR A 34 2.76 -11.85 -3.94
N MET A 35 2.01 -10.77 -4.10
CA MET A 35 0.67 -10.62 -3.54
C MET A 35 -0.43 -11.30 -4.38
N GLY A 36 -0.10 -11.90 -5.53
CA GLY A 36 -1.09 -12.53 -6.41
C GLY A 36 -2.12 -11.56 -7.01
N LEU A 37 -1.80 -10.25 -7.09
CA LEU A 37 -2.75 -9.25 -7.59
C LEU A 37 -2.90 -9.37 -9.10
N ALA A 38 -4.11 -9.17 -9.62
CA ALA A 38 -4.36 -9.22 -11.06
C ALA A 38 -3.61 -8.14 -11.85
N THR A 39 -3.33 -6.98 -11.24
CA THR A 39 -2.66 -5.85 -11.93
C THR A 39 -1.70 -5.11 -11.00
N GLN A 40 -0.71 -4.45 -11.59
CA GLN A 40 0.21 -3.54 -10.90
C GLN A 40 -0.51 -2.28 -10.38
N GLN A 41 -1.66 -1.94 -10.96
CA GLN A 41 -2.42 -0.74 -10.63
C GLN A 41 -2.87 -0.72 -9.16
N ALA A 42 -3.14 -1.89 -8.57
CA ALA A 42 -3.46 -2.02 -7.16
C ALA A 42 -2.32 -1.49 -6.26
N VAL A 43 -1.07 -1.85 -6.58
CA VAL A 43 0.11 -1.37 -5.85
C VAL A 43 0.26 0.15 -6.01
N TYR A 44 0.10 0.69 -7.23
CA TYR A 44 0.14 2.14 -7.44
C TYR A 44 -0.96 2.89 -6.69
N HIS A 45 -2.14 2.29 -6.49
CA HIS A 45 -3.19 2.88 -5.66
C HIS A 45 -2.78 2.95 -4.20
N TRP A 46 -2.07 1.95 -3.68
CA TRP A 46 -1.52 1.98 -2.32
C TRP A 46 -0.46 3.06 -2.17
N LEU A 47 0.49 3.13 -3.11
CA LEU A 47 1.57 4.13 -3.09
C LEU A 47 1.04 5.57 -3.14
N ASN A 48 -0.06 5.80 -3.86
CA ASN A 48 -0.72 7.10 -3.97
C ASN A 48 -1.79 7.34 -2.89
N GLY A 49 -1.96 6.44 -1.93
CA GLY A 49 -2.95 6.57 -0.84
C GLY A 49 -4.41 6.51 -1.27
N ARG A 50 -4.70 6.02 -2.49
CA ARG A 50 -6.06 5.87 -3.03
C ARG A 50 -6.81 4.73 -2.34
N SER A 51 -6.12 3.62 -2.11
CA SER A 51 -6.62 2.46 -1.37
C SER A 51 -5.53 1.94 -0.42
N LEU A 52 -5.90 1.01 0.46
CA LEU A 52 -4.96 0.26 1.28
C LEU A 52 -4.90 -1.20 0.79
N PRO A 53 -3.80 -1.92 1.06
CA PRO A 53 -3.81 -3.37 0.98
C PRO A 53 -4.87 -3.92 1.94
N SER A 54 -5.67 -4.89 1.49
CA SER A 54 -6.50 -5.71 2.35
C SER A 54 -5.81 -7.05 2.59
N ILE A 55 -6.04 -7.60 3.78
CA ILE A 55 -5.79 -9.02 4.04
C ILE A 55 -7.16 -9.68 3.87
N ASP A 56 -7.28 -10.60 2.91
CA ASP A 56 -8.44 -11.48 2.78
C ASP A 56 -8.35 -12.65 3.77
#